data_AF-A0A7X4KJB7-F1
#
_entry.id   AF-A0A7X4KJB7-F1
#
_cell.length_a   1.000
_cell.length_b   1.000
_cell.length_c   1.000
_cell.angle_alpha   90.00
_cell.angle_beta   90.00
_cell.angle_gamma   90.00
#
_symmetry.space_group_name_H-M   'P 1'
#
loop_
_entity.id
_entity.type
_entity.pdbx_description
1 polymer ?
#
loop_
_entity_poly.entity_id
_entity_poly.type
_entity_poly.pdbx_seq_one_letter_code
_entity_poly.pdbx_strand_id
1 'polypeptide(L)' 'IVRPLLLELDERASAAAQPSRQGFRGGRIALSCELERLAEAGVGHVLLHLLRNGRPVLDVIDELGTEVLPRLAMGVSS' A
#
# COMPACT_ATOMS: atom_id res chain seq x y z
N ILE A 1 17.81 3.66 -1.95
CA ILE A 1 16.85 4.74 -2.30
C ILE A 1 15.51 4.38 -1.67
N VAL A 2 14.87 5.30 -0.96
CA VAL A 2 13.53 5.10 -0.40
C VAL A 2 12.51 5.77 -1.31
N ARG A 3 11.44 5.07 -1.67
CA ARG A 3 10.33 5.61 -2.45
C ARG A 3 9.22 6.09 -1.50
N PRO A 4 8.91 7.40 -1.42
CA PRO A 4 7.74 7.85 -0.69
C PRO A 4 6.46 7.57 -1.46
N LEU A 5 5.39 7.21 -0.74
CA LEU A 5 4.04 7.01 -1.28
C LEU A 5 3.02 7.63 -0.35
N LEU A 6 2.32 8.67 -0.79
CA LEU A 6 1.17 9.20 -0.05
C LEU A 6 0.01 8.24 -0.25
N LEU A 7 -0.48 7.67 0.86
CA LEU A 7 -1.45 6.59 0.85
C LEU A 7 -2.83 7.09 1.28
N GLU A 8 -3.77 7.04 0.34
CA GLU A 8 -5.20 7.09 0.56
C GLU A 8 -5.81 5.68 0.45
N LEU A 9 -5.92 4.97 1.57
CA LEU A 9 -6.45 3.61 1.59
C LEU A 9 -7.98 3.63 1.70
N ASP A 10 -8.65 3.07 0.71
CA ASP A 10 -10.11 2.92 0.68
C ASP A 10 -10.55 1.80 1.63
N GLU A 11 -11.70 1.98 2.31
CA GLU A 11 -12.29 0.94 3.17
C GLU A 11 -12.68 -0.31 2.38
N ARG A 12 -13.09 -0.14 1.12
CA ARG A 12 -13.40 -1.27 0.25
C ARG A 12 -12.09 -1.87 -0.26
N ALA A 13 -11.79 -3.07 0.24
CA ALA A 13 -10.64 -3.90 -0.15
C ALA A 13 -10.35 -3.95 -1.67
N SER A 14 -11.44 -4.09 -2.44
CA SER A 14 -11.45 -4.28 -3.89
C SER A 14 -11.63 -2.99 -4.69
N ALA A 15 -11.62 -1.82 -4.04
CA ALA A 15 -11.62 -0.55 -4.74
C ALA A 15 -10.41 -0.49 -5.68
N ALA A 16 -10.68 -0.25 -6.96
CA ALA A 16 -9.64 -0.16 -7.97
C ALA A 16 -8.66 0.97 -7.64
N ALA A 17 -7.39 0.81 -8.05
CA ALA A 17 -6.42 1.89 -8.00
C ALA A 17 -6.94 3.06 -8.85
N GLN A 18 -6.88 4.25 -8.27
CA GLN A 18 -7.29 5.49 -8.92
C GLN A 18 -6.06 6.34 -9.23
N PRO A 19 -6.10 7.14 -10.31
CA PRO A 19 -5.05 8.11 -10.58
C PRO A 19 -4.94 9.09 -9.41
N SER A 20 -3.85 9.00 -8.66
CA SER A 20 -3.51 9.97 -7.64
C SER A 20 -2.35 10.83 -8.13
N ARG A 21 -2.54 12.16 -8.11
CA ARG A 21 -1.49 13.11 -8.47
C ARG A 21 -0.33 13.12 -7.48
N GLN A 22 -0.53 12.57 -6.28
CA GLN A 22 0.36 12.75 -5.15
C GLN A 22 0.84 11.42 -4.53
N GLY A 23 0.33 10.27 -4.97
CA GLY A 23 0.71 8.96 -4.41
C GLY A 23 -0.15 7.82 -4.93
N PHE A 24 -0.74 7.05 -4.01
CA PHE A 24 -1.64 5.92 -4.30
C PHE A 24 -3.00 6.13 -3.62
N ARG A 25 -4.07 5.85 -4.38
CA ARG A 25 -5.45 5.81 -3.88
C ARG A 25 -6.13 4.53 -4.35
N GLY A 26 -6.72 3.77 -3.45
CA GLY A 26 -7.42 2.52 -3.78
C GLY A 26 -7.54 1.59 -2.60
N GLY A 27 -8.07 0.39 -2.83
CA GLY A 27 -8.19 -0.65 -1.79
C GLY A 27 -6.88 -1.42 -1.58
N ARG A 28 -6.82 -2.18 -0.47
CA ARG A 28 -5.62 -2.95 -0.10
C ARG A 28 -5.15 -3.98 -1.13
N ILE A 29 -6.06 -4.53 -1.94
CA ILE A 29 -5.71 -5.51 -2.98
C ILE A 29 -4.87 -4.81 -4.06
N ALA A 30 -5.36 -3.67 -4.55
CA ALA A 30 -4.63 -2.89 -5.55
C ALA A 30 -3.32 -2.31 -5.00
N LEU A 31 -3.28 -1.95 -3.71
CA LEU A 31 -2.04 -1.51 -3.04
C LEU A 31 -1.00 -2.63 -3.02
N SER A 32 -1.41 -3.85 -2.71
CA SER A 32 -0.49 -5.01 -2.67
C SER A 32 0.16 -5.23 -4.05
N CYS A 33 -0.63 -5.22 -5.12
CA CYS A 33 -0.11 -5.34 -6.49
C CYS A 33 0.85 -4.20 -6.86
N GLU A 34 0.58 -2.97 -6.43
CA GLU A 34 1.48 -1.84 -6.70
C GLU A 34 2.82 -1.98 -5.96
N LEU A 35 2.79 -2.46 -4.71
CA LEU A 35 4.00 -2.70 -3.92
C LEU A 35 4.84 -3.86 -4.51
N GLU A 36 4.20 -4.92 -4.99
CA GLU A 36 4.85 -6.00 -5.75
C GLU A 36 5.50 -5.47 -7.03
N ARG A 37 4.78 -4.66 -7.82
CA ARG A 37 5.31 -4.02 -9.04
C ARG A 37 6.51 -3.11 -8.74
N LEU A 38 6.50 -2.39 -7.62
CA LEU A 38 7.64 -1.58 -7.19
C LEU A 38 8.84 -2.46 -6.80
N ALA A 39 8.61 -3.58 -6.12
CA ALA A 39 9.65 -4.54 -5.78
C ALA A 39 10.28 -5.15 -7.04
N GLU A 40 9.46 -5.58 -8.02
CA GLU A 40 9.91 -6.07 -9.33
C GLU A 40 10.74 -5.03 -10.10
N ALA A 41 10.42 -3.74 -9.93
CA ALA A 41 11.18 -2.62 -10.48
C ALA A 41 12.47 -2.29 -9.68
N GLY A 42 12.83 -3.09 -8.68
CA GLY A 42 14.04 -2.94 -7.87
C GLY A 42 13.92 -1.95 -6.70
N VAL A 43 12.70 -1.51 -6.34
CA VAL A 43 12.50 -0.66 -5.17
C VAL A 43 12.57 -1.49 -3.90
N GLY A 44 13.70 -1.40 -3.19
CA GLY A 44 13.88 -2.16 -1.94
C GLY A 44 13.17 -1.60 -0.71
N HIS A 45 12.77 -0.32 -0.72
CA HIS A 45 12.16 0.33 0.45
C HIS A 45 11.10 1.37 0.04
N VAL A 46 9.90 1.27 0.63
CA VAL A 46 8.80 2.22 0.44
C VAL A 46 8.45 2.86 1.79
N LEU A 47 8.29 4.18 1.81
CA LEU A 47 7.81 4.94 2.96
C LEU A 47 6.36 5.36 2.73
N LEU A 48 5.43 4.79 3.50
CA LEU A 48 4.00 5.10 3.42
C LEU A 48 3.66 6.33 4.26
N HIS A 49 3.16 7.38 3.62
CA HIS A 49 2.60 8.55 4.30
C HIS A 49 1.09 8.39 4.38
N LEU A 50 0.58 8.02 5.55
CA LEU A 50 -0.85 7.83 5.77
C LEU A 50 -1.56 9.19 5.75
N LEU A 51 -2.43 9.40 4.76
CA LEU A 51 -3.29 10.58 4.71
C LEU A 51 -4.58 10.34 5.52
N ARG A 52 -5.39 11.39 5.68
CA ARG A 52 -6.71 11.27 6.33
C ARG A 52 -7.63 10.44 5.42
N ASN A 53 -7.74 9.15 5.72
CA ASN A 53 -8.49 8.17 4.92
C ASN A 53 -9.98 8.09 5.28
N GLY A 54 -10.52 9.10 5.98
CA GLY A 54 -11.92 9.10 6.46
C GLY A 54 -12.19 8.19 7.67
N ARG A 55 -11.22 7.35 8.06
CA ARG A 55 -11.29 6.41 9.18
C ARG A 55 -10.11 6.55 10.17
N PRO A 56 -10.21 5.99 11.39
CA PRO A 56 -9.12 6.04 12.36
C PRO A 56 -7.81 5.47 11.82
N VAL A 57 -6.69 6.16 12.08
CA VAL A 57 -5.38 5.78 11.55
C VAL A 57 -4.90 4.43 12.08
N LEU A 58 -5.26 4.07 13.31
CA LEU A 58 -4.90 2.78 13.89
C LEU A 58 -5.53 1.62 13.12
N ASP A 59 -6.77 1.76 12.66
CA ASP A 59 -7.43 0.73 11.85
C ASP A 59 -6.72 0.58 10.49
N VAL A 60 -6.19 1.66 9.92
CA VAL A 60 -5.41 1.61 8.68
C VAL A 60 -4.09 0.89 8.91
N ILE A 61 -3.39 1.21 10.01
CA ILE A 61 -2.13 0.56 10.39
C ILE A 61 -2.36 -0.94 10.62
N ASP A 62 -3.42 -1.31 11.32
CA ASP A 62 -3.78 -2.71 11.59
C ASP A 62 -4.08 -3.48 10.29
N GLU A 63 -4.87 -2.90 9.38
CA GLU A 63 -5.13 -3.50 8.07
C GLU A 63 -3.84 -3.66 7.24
N LEU A 64 -2.95 -2.67 7.25
CA LEU A 64 -1.66 -2.80 6.57
C LEU A 64 -0.83 -3.95 7.17
N GLY A 65 -0.76 -4.03 8.49
CA GLY A 65 0.01 -5.04 9.22
C GLY A 65 -0.51 -6.47 9.04
N THR A 66 -1.83 -6.64 8.99
CA THR A 66 -2.48 -7.96 8.95
C THR A 66 -2.81 -8.44 7.54
N GLU A 67 -3.09 -7.52 6.61
CA GLU A 67 -3.55 -7.88 5.27
C GLU A 67 -2.54 -7.57 4.17
N VAL A 68 -1.79 -6.47 4.25
CA VAL A 68 -0.91 -6.04 3.15
C VAL A 68 0.50 -6.59 3.31
N LEU A 69 1.14 -6.35 4.45
CA LEU A 69 2.54 -6.74 4.68
C LEU A 69 2.79 -8.26 4.56
N PRO A 70 1.91 -9.16 5.04
CA PRO A 70 2.14 -10.60 4.89
C PRO A 70 2.21 -11.07 3.43
N ARG A 71 1.49 -10.41 2.51
CA ARG A 71 1.53 -10.74 1.07
C ARG A 71 2.90 -10.43 0.46
N LEU A 72 3.53 -9.34 0.89
CA LEU A 72 4.89 -8.98 0.46
C LEU A 72 5.95 -9.96 0.98
N ALA A 73 5.78 -10.45 2.22
CA ALA A 73 6.71 -11.41 2.81
C ALA A 73 6.66 -12.77 2.12
N MET A 74 5.50 -13.20 1.60
CA MET A 74 5.37 -14.45 0.85
C MET A 74 6.01 -14.40 -0.55
N GLY A 75 6.21 -13.20 -1.12
CA GLY A 75 6.92 -13.00 -2.39
C GLY A 75 8.45 -13.00 -2.26
N VAL A 76 9.00 -12.91 -1.04
CA VAL A 76 10.45 -13.03 -0.77
C VAL A 76 10.81 -14.52 -0.68
N SER A 77 10.71 -15.22 -1.80
CA SER A 77 11.41 -16.48 -1.99
C SER A 77 12.76 -16.17 -2.65
N SER A 78 13.81 -16.71 -2.03
CA SER A 78 15.24 -16.66 -2.39
C SER A 78 15.57 -16.70 -3.89
#